data_AF-A0A964NJT8-F1
#
_entry.id   AF-A0A964NJT8-F1
#
_cell.length_a   1.000
_cell.length_b   1.000
_cell.length_c   1.000
_cell.angle_alpha   90.00
_cell.angle_beta   90.00
_cell.angle_gamma   90.00
#
_symmetry.space_group_name_H-M   'P 1'
#
loop_
_entity.id
_entity.type
_entity.pdbx_description
1 polymer ?
#
loop_
_entity_poly.entity_id
_entity_poly.type
_entity_poly.pdbx_seq_one_letter_code
_entity_poly.pdbx_strand_id
1 'polypeptide(L)'
;MQLKRTLGLAGLTFYGLGIILGAGIYSVLGAAAGLAGSAPWIAFALSGGVAFLTALSYAELVTIQPETSAEYAYLRRALPEWPGLALTTGLLVALSGAATTATVAIAFAGYFRTFVDLPPALVAWSAIAAALGLNILGIRESGWVNTVFTVIEASGLVFLIVLGATSGAFSKALTAAPNLGVMSGAALVFFAFLGFENVANLAEEAKEPERDLPRAIFLSLGLSAAPRSSPWQTRPWSPCWLRAASSLVSRGRVRSRKLSPRCYRGAGPTGRPRFSSRLSLRLSSLSARSACWRACLRSRRSWRSQA
;
A
#
# COMPACT_ATOMS: atom_id res chain seq x y z
N MET A 1 21.81 6.06 8.48
CA MET A 1 22.64 5.45 7.42
C MET A 1 21.86 5.64 6.12
N GLN A 2 22.43 6.15 5.04
CA GLN A 2 21.68 6.30 3.77
C GLN A 2 21.69 4.96 3.02
N LEU A 3 20.51 4.34 2.83
CA LEU A 3 20.39 3.14 2.01
C LEU A 3 20.59 3.46 0.52
N LYS A 4 21.11 2.48 -0.24
CA LYS A 4 21.33 2.64 -1.68
C LYS A 4 20.00 2.57 -2.42
N ARG A 5 19.65 3.67 -3.08
CA ARG A 5 18.46 3.77 -3.95
C ARG A 5 18.62 2.90 -5.20
N THR A 6 18.06 1.71 -5.19
CA THR A 6 18.23 0.69 -6.24
C THR A 6 16.92 0.33 -6.94
N LEU A 7 15.78 0.49 -6.26
CA LEU A 7 14.46 0.10 -6.76
C LEU A 7 13.80 1.25 -7.54
N GLY A 8 13.45 0.99 -8.81
CA GLY A 8 12.60 1.87 -9.60
C GLY A 8 11.13 1.46 -9.53
N LEU A 9 10.25 2.25 -10.17
CA LEU A 9 8.81 2.00 -10.23
C LEU A 9 8.42 0.54 -10.54
N ALA A 10 9.06 -0.08 -11.54
CA ALA A 10 8.76 -1.46 -11.92
C ALA A 10 9.08 -2.45 -10.79
N GLY A 11 10.26 -2.33 -10.17
CA GLY A 11 10.66 -3.19 -9.05
C GLY A 11 9.73 -3.03 -7.84
N LEU A 12 9.32 -1.80 -7.53
CA LEU A 12 8.36 -1.53 -6.45
C LEU A 12 6.97 -2.11 -6.74
N THR A 13 6.53 -2.03 -8.00
CA THR A 13 5.23 -2.58 -8.42
C THR A 13 5.24 -4.11 -8.38
N PHE A 14 6.29 -4.76 -8.89
CA PHE A 14 6.45 -6.21 -8.81
C PHE A 14 6.66 -6.70 -7.38
N TYR A 15 7.28 -5.90 -6.52
CA TYR A 15 7.37 -6.16 -5.09
C TYR A 15 5.99 -6.18 -4.44
N GLY A 16 5.21 -5.11 -4.60
CA GLY A 16 3.84 -5.05 -4.07
C GLY A 16 2.94 -6.15 -4.64
N LEU A 17 3.04 -6.42 -5.95
CA LEU A 17 2.31 -7.51 -6.59
C LEU A 17 2.69 -8.88 -6.05
N GLY A 18 3.99 -9.17 -5.90
CA GLY A 18 4.47 -10.44 -5.39
C GLY A 18 3.91 -10.75 -4.00
N ILE A 19 3.88 -9.74 -3.12
CA ILE A 19 3.32 -9.91 -1.78
C ILE A 19 1.81 -10.15 -1.85
N ILE A 20 1.06 -9.37 -2.64
CA ILE A 20 -0.41 -9.53 -2.75
C ILE A 20 -0.78 -10.89 -3.35
N LEU A 21 -0.10 -11.30 -4.42
CA LEU A 21 -0.37 -12.56 -5.13
C LEU A 21 0.07 -13.75 -4.29
N GLY A 22 1.35 -13.80 -3.89
CA GLY A 22 1.96 -14.93 -3.20
C GLY A 22 1.43 -15.11 -1.79
N ALA A 23 1.53 -14.08 -0.95
CA ALA A 23 1.08 -14.17 0.44
C ALA A 23 -0.45 -14.23 0.56
N GLY A 24 -1.16 -13.62 -0.39
CA GLY A 24 -2.61 -13.46 -0.34
C GLY A 24 -3.39 -14.50 -1.13
N ILE A 25 -3.37 -14.37 -2.46
CA ILE A 25 -4.22 -15.18 -3.34
C ILE A 25 -3.89 -16.67 -3.17
N TYR A 26 -2.62 -17.05 -3.22
CA TYR A 26 -2.26 -18.47 -3.13
C TYR A 26 -2.50 -19.10 -1.76
N SER A 27 -2.48 -18.35 -0.66
CA SER A 27 -2.71 -18.94 0.67
C SER A 27 -4.19 -18.96 1.06
N VAL A 28 -4.96 -17.95 0.63
CA VAL A 28 -6.28 -17.67 1.20
C VAL A 28 -7.43 -17.99 0.22
N LEU A 29 -7.18 -18.05 -1.10
CA LEU A 29 -8.24 -18.20 -2.10
C LEU A 29 -9.12 -19.45 -1.88
N GLY A 30 -8.53 -20.59 -1.52
CA GLY A 30 -9.28 -21.82 -1.26
C GLY A 30 -10.23 -21.71 -0.06
N ALA A 31 -9.73 -21.17 1.06
CA ALA A 31 -10.54 -20.95 2.26
C ALA A 31 -11.63 -19.89 2.02
N ALA A 32 -11.30 -18.82 1.28
CA ALA A 32 -12.26 -17.80 0.88
C ALA A 32 -13.39 -18.37 0.00
N ALA A 33 -13.06 -19.23 -0.96
CA ALA A 33 -14.03 -19.91 -1.80
C ALA A 33 -14.92 -20.87 -0.99
N GLY A 34 -14.36 -21.58 -0.01
CA GLY A 34 -15.13 -22.41 0.91
C GLY A 34 -16.16 -21.63 1.73
N LEU A 35 -15.82 -20.41 2.18
CA LEU A 35 -16.72 -19.55 2.94
C LEU A 35 -17.75 -18.83 2.05
N ALA A 36 -17.30 -18.20 0.97
CA ALA A 36 -18.14 -17.40 0.06
C ALA A 36 -18.99 -18.27 -0.88
N GLY A 37 -18.76 -19.58 -0.91
CA GLY A 37 -19.50 -20.53 -1.73
C GLY A 37 -19.41 -20.20 -3.21
N SER A 38 -20.55 -19.89 -3.82
CA SER A 38 -20.68 -19.66 -5.26
C SER A 38 -20.25 -18.26 -5.73
N ALA A 39 -20.04 -17.30 -4.81
CA ALA A 39 -19.74 -15.90 -5.15
C ALA A 39 -18.46 -15.33 -4.49
N PRO A 40 -17.29 -16.00 -4.60
CA PRO A 40 -16.04 -15.48 -4.02
C PRO A 40 -15.60 -14.16 -4.65
N TRP A 41 -15.97 -13.88 -5.90
CA TRP A 41 -15.64 -12.62 -6.57
C TRP A 41 -16.23 -11.39 -5.86
N ILE A 42 -17.38 -11.52 -5.19
CA ILE A 42 -17.98 -10.44 -4.40
C ILE A 42 -17.11 -10.12 -3.18
N ALA A 43 -16.60 -11.16 -2.51
CA ALA A 43 -15.70 -10.99 -1.38
C ALA A 43 -14.40 -10.27 -1.79
N PHE A 44 -13.81 -10.65 -2.93
CA PHE A 44 -12.64 -9.96 -3.50
C PHE A 44 -12.96 -8.51 -3.91
N ALA A 45 -14.14 -8.25 -4.50
CA ALA A 45 -14.53 -6.90 -4.89
C ALA A 45 -14.74 -5.97 -3.68
N LEU A 46 -15.39 -6.46 -2.62
CA LEU A 46 -15.58 -5.70 -1.38
C LEU A 46 -14.26 -5.41 -0.69
N SER A 47 -13.43 -6.44 -0.52
CA SER A 47 -12.11 -6.30 0.09
C SER A 47 -11.21 -5.36 -0.73
N GLY A 48 -11.19 -5.51 -2.05
CA GLY A 48 -10.44 -4.64 -2.96
C GLY A 48 -10.91 -3.19 -2.88
N GLY A 49 -12.22 -2.95 -2.72
CA GLY A 49 -12.79 -1.62 -2.50
C GLY A 49 -12.28 -0.97 -1.21
N VAL A 50 -12.26 -1.72 -0.10
CA VAL A 50 -11.70 -1.23 1.17
C VAL A 50 -10.20 -0.97 1.04
N ALA A 51 -9.45 -1.91 0.46
CA ALA A 51 -8.01 -1.76 0.22
C ALA A 51 -7.69 -0.55 -0.66
N PHE A 52 -8.51 -0.26 -1.67
CA PHE A 52 -8.35 0.92 -2.53
C PHE A 52 -8.51 2.23 -1.75
N LEU A 53 -9.49 2.33 -0.84
CA LEU A 53 -9.66 3.50 0.02
C LEU A 53 -8.48 3.69 0.99
N THR A 54 -7.98 2.58 1.54
CA THR A 54 -6.77 2.62 2.39
C THR A 54 -5.55 3.07 1.59
N ALA A 55 -5.40 2.58 0.36
CA ALA A 55 -4.30 2.92 -0.53
C ALA A 55 -4.29 4.40 -0.95
N LEU A 56 -5.47 5.01 -1.15
CA LEU A 56 -5.58 6.45 -1.37
C LEU A 56 -5.00 7.25 -0.19
N SER A 57 -5.34 6.83 1.04
CA SER A 57 -4.83 7.47 2.25
C SER A 57 -3.31 7.32 2.36
N TYR A 58 -2.78 6.11 2.12
CA TYR A 58 -1.34 5.84 2.10
C TYR A 58 -0.60 6.63 1.01
N ALA A 59 -1.18 6.74 -0.18
CA ALA A 59 -0.57 7.51 -1.27
C ALA A 59 -0.42 8.99 -0.91
N GLU A 60 -1.39 9.60 -0.23
CA GLU A 60 -1.25 10.97 0.27
C GLU A 60 -0.14 11.07 1.33
N LEU A 61 -0.14 10.17 2.32
CA LEU A 61 0.85 10.16 3.41
C LEU A 61 2.30 10.04 2.89
N VAL A 62 2.54 9.10 1.98
CA VAL A 62 3.87 8.83 1.42
C VAL A 62 4.41 10.01 0.60
N THR A 63 3.53 10.76 -0.07
CA THR A 63 3.96 11.97 -0.80
C THR A 63 4.38 13.12 0.12
N ILE A 64 3.83 13.16 1.33
CA ILE A 64 4.17 14.19 2.33
C ILE A 64 5.44 13.78 3.09
N GLN A 65 5.59 12.49 3.40
CA GLN A 65 6.71 11.98 4.18
C GLN A 65 7.18 10.61 3.65
N PRO A 66 8.18 10.59 2.75
CA PRO A 66 8.80 9.35 2.30
C PRO A 66 9.89 8.91 3.27
N GLU A 67 9.51 8.34 4.41
CA GLU A 67 10.43 7.75 5.40
C GLU A 67 10.22 6.24 5.54
N THR A 68 11.30 5.48 5.70
CA THR A 68 11.26 4.05 6.04
C THR A 68 10.76 3.91 7.48
N SER A 69 9.69 3.14 7.69
CA SER A 69 8.85 3.09 8.92
C SER A 69 7.59 3.96 8.79
N ALA A 70 6.81 3.70 7.73
CA ALA A 70 5.68 4.52 7.33
C ALA A 70 4.70 4.75 8.50
N GLU A 71 4.17 3.69 9.11
CA GLU A 71 3.08 3.79 10.08
C GLU A 71 3.50 4.47 11.40
N TYR A 72 4.63 4.06 11.95
CA TYR A 72 5.19 4.64 13.18
C TYR A 72 5.59 6.09 12.99
N ALA A 73 6.31 6.39 11.90
CA ALA A 73 6.80 7.74 11.62
C ALA A 73 5.64 8.71 11.35
N TYR A 74 4.59 8.27 10.65
CA TYR A 74 3.41 9.08 10.38
C TYR A 74 2.68 9.45 11.67
N LEU A 75 2.45 8.48 12.55
CA LEU A 75 1.77 8.74 13.83
C LEU A 75 2.62 9.56 14.78
N ARG A 76 3.93 9.31 14.85
CA ARG A 76 4.82 10.07 15.73
C ARG A 76 4.88 11.56 15.35
N ARG A 77 4.70 11.87 14.07
CA ARG A 77 4.69 13.25 13.56
C ARG A 77 3.31 13.90 13.61
N ALA A 78 2.25 13.15 13.34
CA ALA A 78 0.88 13.65 13.39
C ALA A 78 0.40 13.91 14.83
N LEU A 79 0.84 13.09 15.79
CA LEU A 79 0.43 13.14 17.19
C LEU A 79 1.65 13.17 18.13
N PRO A 80 2.43 14.27 18.15
CA PRO A 80 3.63 14.38 18.98
C PRO A 80 3.35 14.31 20.49
N GLU A 81 2.13 14.67 20.89
CA GLU A 81 1.66 14.64 22.28
C GLU A 81 1.39 13.21 22.80
N TRP A 82 1.21 12.22 21.91
CA TRP A 82 0.81 10.85 22.26
C TRP A 82 1.83 9.83 21.73
N PRO A 83 3.09 9.84 22.23
CA PRO A 83 4.15 8.97 21.73
C PRO A 83 3.85 7.47 21.93
N GLY A 84 2.99 7.12 22.91
CA GLY A 84 2.55 5.76 23.15
C GLY A 84 1.74 5.17 21.98
N LEU A 85 0.90 5.98 21.30
CA LEU A 85 0.11 5.50 20.16
C LEU A 85 0.98 5.17 18.94
N ALA A 86 2.03 5.96 18.71
CA ALA A 86 3.00 5.64 17.67
C ALA A 86 3.71 4.31 18.00
N LEU A 87 4.15 4.13 19.24
CA LEU A 87 4.82 2.90 19.65
C LEU A 87 3.92 1.66 19.55
N THR A 88 2.66 1.75 19.99
CA THR A 88 1.72 0.62 19.92
C THR A 88 1.42 0.23 18.49
N THR A 89 1.23 1.20 17.60
CA THR A 89 1.00 0.93 16.17
C THR A 89 2.24 0.33 15.49
N GLY A 90 3.43 0.84 15.77
CA GLY A 90 4.67 0.22 15.29
C GLY A 90 4.84 -1.23 15.75
N LEU A 91 4.50 -1.52 17.01
CA LEU A 91 4.53 -2.88 17.56
C LEU A 91 3.48 -3.79 16.91
N LEU A 92 2.27 -3.29 16.68
CA LEU A 92 1.21 -4.04 16.00
C LEU A 92 1.58 -4.39 14.56
N VAL A 93 2.21 -3.47 13.82
CA VAL A 93 2.70 -3.72 12.46
C VAL A 93 3.81 -4.79 12.48
N ALA A 94 4.75 -4.72 13.44
CA ALA A 94 5.79 -5.74 13.57
C ALA A 94 5.21 -7.13 13.89
N LEU A 95 4.23 -7.21 14.79
CA LEU A 95 3.52 -8.45 15.10
C LEU A 95 2.71 -8.97 13.91
N SER A 96 2.07 -8.08 13.15
CA SER A 96 1.35 -8.42 11.91
C SER A 96 2.31 -9.00 10.86
N GLY A 97 3.49 -8.39 10.67
CA GLY A 97 4.51 -8.90 9.76
C GLY A 97 5.02 -10.29 10.15
N ALA A 98 5.23 -10.54 11.45
CA ALA A 98 5.61 -11.85 11.96
C ALA A 98 4.51 -12.90 11.73
N ALA A 99 3.25 -12.56 12.02
CA ALA A 99 2.10 -13.43 11.78
C ALA A 99 1.91 -13.75 10.29
N THR A 100 2.08 -12.74 9.42
CA THR A 100 2.01 -12.89 7.96
C THR A 100 3.11 -13.81 7.47
N THR A 101 4.34 -13.62 7.92
CA THR A 101 5.49 -14.49 7.55
C THR A 101 5.23 -15.94 7.96
N ALA A 102 4.73 -16.17 9.17
CA ALA A 102 4.36 -17.52 9.63
C ALA A 102 3.24 -18.13 8.77
N THR A 103 2.21 -17.34 8.44
CA THR A 103 1.08 -17.78 7.61
C THR A 103 1.55 -18.21 6.21
N VAL A 104 2.41 -17.42 5.57
CA VAL A 104 2.96 -17.73 4.24
C VAL A 104 3.85 -18.98 4.30
N ALA A 105 4.67 -19.12 5.33
CA ALA A 105 5.53 -20.29 5.49
C ALA A 105 4.71 -21.60 5.67
N ILE A 106 3.61 -21.54 6.43
CA ILE A 106 2.68 -22.67 6.59
C ILE A 106 1.95 -22.97 5.28
N ALA A 107 1.50 -21.94 4.56
CA ALA A 107 0.86 -22.11 3.26
C ALA A 107 1.83 -22.79 2.26
N PHE A 108 3.08 -22.34 2.22
CA PHE A 108 4.12 -22.97 1.40
C PHE A 108 4.35 -24.44 1.77
N ALA A 109 4.44 -24.75 3.07
CA ALA A 109 4.57 -26.13 3.53
C ALA A 109 3.38 -27.01 3.10
N GLY A 110 2.17 -26.45 3.09
CA GLY A 110 0.97 -27.12 2.58
C GLY A 110 1.08 -27.52 1.11
N TYR A 111 1.56 -26.61 0.26
CA TYR A 111 1.82 -26.91 -1.15
C TYR A 111 2.97 -27.91 -1.33
N PHE A 112 4.08 -27.73 -0.61
CA PHE A 112 5.28 -28.56 -0.73
C PHE A 112 5.04 -30.03 -0.37
N ARG A 113 4.08 -30.28 0.54
CA ARG A 113 3.71 -31.64 0.96
C ARG A 113 3.20 -32.51 -0.19
N THR A 114 2.67 -31.92 -1.26
CA THR A 114 2.25 -32.68 -2.46
C THR A 114 3.41 -33.35 -3.19
N PHE A 115 4.63 -32.87 -3.00
CA PHE A 115 5.84 -33.43 -3.62
C PHE A 115 6.63 -34.32 -2.66
N VAL A 116 6.73 -33.94 -1.38
CA VAL A 116 7.51 -34.65 -0.37
C VAL A 116 6.75 -34.66 0.96
N ASP A 117 6.53 -35.84 1.54
CA ASP A 117 5.87 -35.98 2.83
C ASP A 117 6.86 -35.72 3.99
N LEU A 118 7.07 -34.44 4.28
CA LEU A 118 7.87 -33.95 5.41
C LEU A 118 6.97 -33.24 6.45
N PRO A 119 7.38 -33.18 7.73
CA PRO A 119 6.65 -32.42 8.73
C PRO A 119 6.50 -30.95 8.31
N PRO A 120 5.27 -30.38 8.30
CA PRO A 120 5.02 -29.02 7.81
C PRO A 120 5.84 -27.95 8.54
N ALA A 121 6.07 -28.13 9.85
CA ALA A 121 6.88 -27.23 10.64
C ALA A 121 8.32 -27.14 10.11
N LEU A 122 8.93 -28.27 9.73
CA LEU A 122 10.30 -28.32 9.23
C LEU A 122 10.41 -27.58 7.89
N VAL A 123 9.45 -27.78 6.99
CA VAL A 123 9.39 -27.07 5.71
C VAL A 123 9.22 -25.57 5.94
N ALA A 124 8.29 -25.15 6.81
CA ALA A 124 8.07 -23.75 7.14
C ALA A 124 9.33 -23.07 7.72
N TRP A 125 10.00 -23.71 8.69
CA TRP A 125 11.26 -23.21 9.25
C TRP A 125 12.36 -23.11 8.20
N SER A 126 12.48 -24.10 7.31
CA SER A 126 13.46 -24.07 6.22
C SER A 126 13.20 -22.93 5.23
N ALA A 127 11.93 -22.66 4.89
CA ALA A 127 11.55 -21.57 3.99
C ALA A 127 11.88 -20.20 4.62
N ILE A 128 11.59 -20.01 5.91
CA ILE A 128 11.94 -18.80 6.65
C ILE A 128 13.47 -18.62 6.71
N ALA A 129 14.22 -19.70 7.00
CA ALA A 129 15.67 -19.65 7.04
C ALA A 129 16.28 -19.32 5.66
N ALA A 130 15.73 -19.87 4.58
CA ALA A 130 16.16 -19.56 3.21
C ALA A 130 15.88 -18.08 2.86
N ALA A 131 14.68 -17.58 3.17
CA ALA A 131 14.33 -16.17 2.96
C ALA A 131 15.23 -15.22 3.78
N LEU A 132 15.54 -15.60 5.03
CA LEU A 132 16.48 -14.86 5.87
C LEU A 132 17.89 -14.86 5.24
N GLY A 133 18.36 -16.00 4.74
CA GLY A 133 19.63 -16.10 4.03
C GLY A 133 19.71 -15.17 2.82
N LEU A 134 18.66 -15.16 1.98
CA LEU A 134 18.56 -14.24 0.84
C LEU A 134 18.57 -12.76 1.27
N ASN A 135 17.89 -12.42 2.35
CA ASN A 135 17.90 -11.06 2.88
C ASN A 135 19.26 -10.63 3.43
N ILE A 136 20.04 -11.55 4.01
CA ILE A 136 21.42 -11.30 4.47
C ILE A 136 22.37 -11.06 3.27
N LEU A 137 22.18 -11.78 2.16
CA LEU A 137 23.01 -11.62 0.94
C LEU A 137 22.85 -10.24 0.28
N GLY A 138 21.68 -9.63 0.44
CA GLY A 138 21.48 -8.23 0.11
C GLY A 138 20.12 -7.94 -0.53
N ILE A 139 19.60 -6.75 -0.25
CA ILE A 139 18.28 -6.29 -0.70
C ILE A 139 18.14 -6.22 -2.23
N ARG A 140 19.24 -5.99 -2.95
CA ARG A 140 19.24 -5.95 -4.42
C ARG A 140 18.99 -7.33 -5.02
N GLU A 141 19.68 -8.35 -4.52
CA GLU A 141 19.53 -9.72 -4.99
C GLU A 141 18.16 -10.28 -4.58
N SER A 142 17.75 -10.03 -3.33
CA SER A 142 16.40 -10.35 -2.83
C SER A 142 15.30 -9.71 -3.70
N GLY A 143 15.45 -8.43 -4.06
CA GLY A 143 14.51 -7.73 -4.93
C GLY A 143 14.43 -8.31 -6.35
N TRP A 144 15.55 -8.76 -6.91
CA TRP A 144 15.55 -9.43 -8.22
C TRP A 144 14.88 -10.80 -8.16
N VAL A 145 15.22 -11.63 -7.16
CA VAL A 145 14.59 -12.94 -6.93
C VAL A 145 13.08 -12.79 -6.75
N ASN A 146 12.65 -11.83 -5.93
CA ASN A 146 11.23 -11.53 -5.74
C ASN A 146 10.56 -11.14 -7.06
N THR A 147 11.20 -10.30 -7.89
CA THR A 147 10.64 -9.93 -9.20
C THR A 147 10.46 -11.14 -10.11
N VAL A 148 11.42 -12.06 -10.13
CA VAL A 148 11.34 -13.30 -10.92
C VAL A 148 10.18 -14.16 -10.43
N PHE A 149 10.05 -14.37 -9.12
CA PHE A 149 8.93 -15.13 -8.55
C PHE A 149 7.57 -14.48 -8.85
N THR A 150 7.45 -13.17 -8.70
CA THR A 150 6.21 -12.45 -9.06
C THR A 150 5.84 -12.68 -10.53
N VAL A 151 6.80 -12.65 -11.46
CA VAL A 151 6.53 -12.87 -12.89
C VAL A 151 6.06 -14.31 -13.13
N ILE A 152 6.71 -15.29 -12.51
CA ILE A 152 6.32 -16.71 -12.62
C ILE A 152 4.90 -16.91 -12.07
N GLU A 153 4.63 -16.43 -10.86
CA GLU A 153 3.31 -16.57 -10.21
C GLU A 153 2.22 -15.83 -10.98
N ALA A 154 2.47 -14.59 -11.41
CA ALA A 154 1.52 -13.83 -12.22
C ALA A 154 1.21 -14.55 -13.55
N SER A 155 2.20 -15.18 -14.18
CA SER A 155 2.00 -15.95 -15.41
C SER A 155 1.12 -17.19 -15.17
N GLY A 156 1.32 -17.90 -14.05
CA GLY A 156 0.49 -19.03 -13.65
C GLY A 156 -0.95 -18.62 -13.38
N LEU A 157 -1.16 -17.48 -12.72
CA LEU A 157 -2.50 -16.95 -12.47
C LEU A 157 -3.22 -16.56 -13.78
N VAL A 158 -2.52 -15.89 -14.71
CA VAL A 158 -3.07 -15.56 -16.03
C VAL A 158 -3.45 -16.83 -16.80
N PHE A 159 -2.61 -17.87 -16.73
CA PHE A 159 -2.91 -19.16 -17.34
C PHE A 159 -4.19 -19.79 -16.77
N LEU A 160 -4.37 -19.80 -15.44
CA LEU A 160 -5.60 -20.28 -14.79
C LEU A 160 -6.83 -19.47 -15.19
N ILE A 161 -6.71 -18.15 -15.32
CA ILE A 161 -7.81 -17.28 -15.78
C ILE A 161 -8.23 -17.64 -17.21
N VAL A 162 -7.27 -17.89 -18.11
CA VAL A 162 -7.57 -18.28 -19.50
C VAL A 162 -8.30 -19.62 -19.55
N LEU A 163 -7.80 -20.63 -18.82
CA LEU A 163 -8.46 -21.94 -18.75
C LEU A 163 -9.88 -21.83 -18.16
N GLY A 164 -10.03 -21.08 -17.06
CA GLY A 164 -11.31 -20.84 -16.41
C GLY A 164 -12.33 -20.17 -17.35
N ALA A 165 -11.89 -19.19 -18.15
CA ALA A 165 -12.74 -18.52 -19.12
C ALA A 165 -13.24 -19.48 -20.23
N THR A 166 -12.40 -20.42 -20.67
CA THR A 166 -12.77 -21.40 -21.70
C THR A 166 -13.68 -22.54 -21.21
N SER A 167 -13.77 -22.76 -19.90
CA SER A 167 -14.53 -23.87 -19.30
C SER A 167 -16.05 -23.65 -19.25
N GLY A 168 -16.55 -22.45 -19.57
CA GLY A 168 -17.97 -22.08 -19.43
C GLY A 168 -18.46 -21.96 -17.98
N ALA A 169 -17.62 -22.25 -16.97
CA ALA A 169 -17.96 -22.11 -15.55
C ALA A 169 -18.05 -20.65 -15.08
N PHE A 170 -17.41 -19.73 -15.81
CA PHE A 170 -17.38 -18.30 -15.47
C PHE A 170 -18.78 -17.66 -15.46
N SER A 171 -19.66 -18.05 -16.39
CA SER A 171 -21.02 -17.50 -16.47
C SER A 171 -21.90 -17.90 -15.28
N LYS A 172 -21.70 -19.12 -14.74
CA LYS A 172 -22.41 -19.61 -13.53
C LYS A 172 -21.92 -18.94 -12.25
N ALA A 173 -20.64 -18.57 -12.20
CA ALA A 173 -20.06 -17.88 -11.04
C ALA A 173 -20.54 -16.42 -10.93
N LEU A 174 -20.79 -15.73 -12.06
CA LEU A 174 -21.25 -14.34 -12.05
C LEU A 174 -22.73 -14.19 -11.63
N THR A 175 -23.57 -15.19 -11.89
CA THR A 175 -25.00 -15.17 -11.56
C THR A 175 -25.30 -15.74 -10.17
N ALA A 176 -24.27 -16.18 -9.45
CA ALA A 176 -24.39 -16.71 -8.10
C ALA A 176 -24.87 -15.63 -7.10
N ALA A 177 -25.94 -15.94 -6.36
CA ALA A 177 -26.43 -15.08 -5.30
C ALA A 177 -25.44 -15.06 -4.12
N PRO A 178 -25.19 -13.90 -3.49
CA PRO A 178 -24.34 -13.82 -2.31
C PRO A 178 -24.98 -14.58 -1.15
N ASN A 179 -24.18 -15.39 -0.45
CA ASN A 179 -24.55 -15.98 0.82
C ASN A 179 -24.01 -15.13 1.99
N LEU A 180 -24.45 -15.42 3.22
CA LEU A 180 -23.91 -14.76 4.42
C LEU A 180 -22.40 -15.00 4.61
N GLY A 181 -21.86 -16.08 4.02
CA GLY A 181 -20.44 -16.40 4.03
C GLY A 181 -19.56 -15.45 3.22
N VAL A 182 -20.12 -14.65 2.30
CA VAL A 182 -19.38 -13.64 1.53
C VAL A 182 -18.69 -12.61 2.43
N MET A 183 -19.32 -12.18 3.53
CA MET A 183 -18.69 -11.24 4.47
C MET A 183 -17.49 -11.86 5.19
N SER A 184 -17.61 -13.11 5.61
CA SER A 184 -16.53 -13.85 6.27
C SER A 184 -15.36 -14.09 5.30
N GLY A 185 -15.69 -14.45 4.05
CA GLY A 185 -14.72 -14.54 2.96
C GLY A 185 -14.05 -13.20 2.66
N ALA A 186 -14.77 -12.08 2.68
CA ALA A 186 -14.22 -10.75 2.44
C ALA A 186 -13.22 -10.34 3.53
N ALA A 187 -13.53 -10.61 4.80
CA ALA A 187 -12.62 -10.35 5.91
C ALA A 187 -11.31 -11.17 5.79
N LEU A 188 -11.44 -12.43 5.39
CA LEU A 188 -10.30 -13.32 5.16
C LEU A 188 -9.48 -12.89 3.93
N VAL A 189 -10.12 -12.51 2.83
CA VAL A 189 -9.47 -12.01 1.61
C VAL A 189 -8.82 -10.64 1.81
N PHE A 190 -9.26 -9.83 2.78
CA PHE A 190 -8.59 -8.56 3.10
C PHE A 190 -7.12 -8.73 3.47
N PHE A 191 -6.77 -9.85 4.09
CA PHE A 191 -5.38 -10.23 4.33
C PHE A 191 -4.55 -10.28 3.03
N ALA A 192 -5.15 -10.73 1.92
CA ALA A 192 -4.45 -10.80 0.63
C ALA A 192 -4.06 -9.42 0.10
N PHE A 193 -4.76 -8.36 0.50
CA PHE A 193 -4.47 -7.01 0.07
C PHE A 193 -3.49 -6.26 0.99
N LEU A 194 -3.06 -6.82 2.12
CA LEU A 194 -2.11 -6.17 3.05
C LEU A 194 -0.68 -6.00 2.49
N GLY A 195 -0.44 -6.34 1.22
CA GLY A 195 0.89 -6.23 0.60
C GLY A 195 1.29 -4.82 0.15
N PHE A 196 0.34 -3.91 -0.11
CA PHE A 196 0.67 -2.59 -0.66
C PHE A 196 1.37 -1.65 0.35
N GLU A 197 1.09 -1.80 1.65
CA GLU A 197 1.73 -0.99 2.71
C GLU A 197 3.23 -1.29 2.83
N ASN A 198 3.65 -2.53 2.55
CA ASN A 198 5.06 -2.91 2.52
C ASN A 198 5.85 -2.16 1.43
N VAL A 199 5.19 -1.70 0.37
CA VAL A 199 5.81 -0.84 -0.64
C VAL A 199 6.17 0.52 -0.04
N ALA A 200 5.32 1.08 0.83
CA ALA A 200 5.57 2.37 1.49
C ALA A 200 6.81 2.31 2.40
N ASN A 201 7.09 1.13 2.97
CA ASN A 201 8.27 0.90 3.81
C ASN A 201 9.60 0.84 3.03
N LEU A 202 9.58 0.82 1.69
CA LEU A 202 10.79 0.84 0.83
C LEU A 202 11.21 2.25 0.40
N ALA A 203 10.87 3.27 1.19
CA ALA A 203 11.06 4.66 0.79
C ALA A 203 12.53 5.07 0.63
N GLU A 204 13.46 4.48 1.41
CA GLU A 204 14.89 4.81 1.31
C GLU A 204 15.59 4.03 0.19
N GLU A 205 15.07 2.88 -0.23
CA GLU A 205 15.59 2.09 -1.36
C GLU A 205 15.00 2.50 -2.71
N ALA A 206 13.89 3.25 -2.72
CA ALA A 206 13.27 3.79 -3.92
C ALA A 206 14.11 4.92 -4.53
N LYS A 207 14.24 4.93 -5.87
CA LYS A 207 14.95 5.98 -6.63
C LYS A 207 14.30 7.36 -6.48
N GLU A 208 13.01 7.45 -6.74
CA GLU A 208 12.19 8.66 -6.63
C GLU A 208 10.97 8.40 -5.71
N PRO A 209 11.13 8.35 -4.38
CA PRO A 209 10.08 7.87 -3.48
C PRO A 209 8.79 8.69 -3.54
N GLU A 210 8.88 10.02 -3.64
CA GLU A 210 7.73 10.93 -3.75
C GLU A 210 6.84 10.65 -4.97
N ARG A 211 7.40 10.03 -6.02
CA ARG A 211 6.70 9.79 -7.29
C ARG A 211 6.41 8.31 -7.53
N ASP A 212 7.36 7.45 -7.21
CA ASP A 212 7.32 6.05 -7.58
C ASP A 212 6.54 5.21 -6.56
N LEU A 213 6.59 5.54 -5.25
CA LEU A 213 5.82 4.84 -4.22
C LEU A 213 4.30 4.98 -4.42
N PRO A 214 3.70 6.19 -4.55
CA PRO A 214 2.26 6.29 -4.73
C PRO A 214 1.81 5.60 -6.03
N ARG A 215 2.61 5.65 -7.10
CA ARG A 215 2.31 4.95 -8.34
C ARG A 215 2.40 3.43 -8.18
N ALA A 216 3.42 2.93 -7.49
CA ALA A 216 3.59 1.50 -7.24
C ALA A 216 2.42 0.94 -6.44
N ILE A 217 1.95 1.63 -5.39
CA ILE A 217 0.79 1.23 -4.58
C ILE A 217 -0.48 1.10 -5.46
N PHE A 218 -0.77 2.09 -6.30
CA PHE A 218 -1.94 2.01 -7.20
C PHE A 218 -1.77 0.97 -8.30
N LEU A 219 -0.58 0.84 -8.87
CA LEU A 219 -0.32 -0.14 -9.92
C LEU A 219 -0.41 -1.56 -9.38
N SER A 220 0.13 -1.84 -8.19
CA SER A 220 0.06 -3.16 -7.59
C SER A 220 -1.37 -3.55 -7.24
N LEU A 221 -2.14 -2.63 -6.63
CA LEU A 221 -3.54 -2.88 -6.31
C LEU A 221 -4.43 -2.97 -7.55
N GLY A 222 -4.21 -2.09 -8.52
CA GLY A 222 -4.98 -2.08 -9.76
C GLY A 222 -4.77 -3.37 -10.55
N LEU A 223 -3.53 -3.85 -10.65
CA LEU A 223 -3.18 -5.09 -11.33
C LEU A 223 -3.67 -6.33 -10.57
N SER A 224 -3.66 -6.33 -9.23
CA SER A 224 -4.14 -7.46 -8.43
C SER A 224 -5.67 -7.54 -8.34
N ALA A 225 -6.35 -6.39 -8.31
CA ALA A 225 -7.80 -6.33 -8.14
C ALA A 225 -8.58 -6.45 -9.45
N ALA A 226 -7.95 -6.28 -10.63
CA ALA A 226 -8.65 -6.08 -11.89
C ALA A 226 -9.51 -7.27 -12.32
N PRO A 227 -10.86 -7.14 -12.31
CA PRO A 227 -11.73 -7.99 -13.11
C PRO A 227 -11.73 -7.42 -14.54
N ARG A 228 -11.57 -8.29 -15.53
CA ARG A 228 -11.60 -7.95 -16.98
C ARG A 228 -12.85 -7.17 -17.43
N SER A 229 -13.91 -7.07 -16.62
CA SER A 229 -15.18 -6.42 -16.94
C SER A 229 -15.32 -4.97 -16.46
N SER A 230 -14.29 -4.38 -15.86
CA SER A 230 -14.34 -2.98 -15.43
C SER A 230 -14.17 -2.03 -16.62
N PRO A 231 -15.16 -1.17 -16.96
CA PRO A 231 -15.03 -0.14 -18.01
C PRO A 231 -13.96 0.93 -17.71
N TRP A 232 -13.24 0.80 -16.59
CA TRP A 232 -12.11 1.64 -16.20
C TRP A 232 -10.81 1.34 -16.96
N GLN A 233 -10.74 0.25 -17.73
CA GLN A 233 -9.52 -0.14 -18.47
C GLN A 233 -9.44 0.45 -19.89
N THR A 234 -10.57 0.80 -20.52
CA THR A 234 -10.61 1.33 -21.89
C THR A 234 -10.66 2.85 -21.97
N ARG A 235 -10.94 3.54 -20.86
CA ARG A 235 -10.64 4.96 -20.77
C ARG A 235 -9.16 5.06 -20.38
N PRO A 236 -8.25 5.47 -21.29
CA PRO A 236 -6.88 5.76 -20.88
C PRO A 236 -6.99 6.68 -19.69
N TRP A 237 -6.47 6.22 -18.54
CA TRP A 237 -6.48 6.93 -17.26
C TRP A 237 -6.32 8.40 -17.55
N SER A 238 -7.45 9.12 -17.52
CA SER A 238 -7.47 10.44 -18.13
C SER A 238 -6.42 11.22 -17.35
N PRO A 239 -5.42 11.81 -18.04
CA PRO A 239 -4.24 12.29 -17.35
C PRO A 239 -4.55 13.45 -16.39
N CYS A 240 -5.82 13.84 -16.22
CA CYS A 240 -6.32 14.68 -15.14
C CYS A 240 -6.15 14.12 -13.73
N TRP A 241 -6.23 12.82 -13.45
CA TRP A 241 -6.03 12.32 -12.07
C TRP A 241 -4.55 12.13 -11.73
N LEU A 242 -3.76 11.60 -12.67
CA LEU A 242 -2.30 11.63 -12.59
C LEU A 242 -1.76 13.08 -12.62
N ARG A 243 -2.40 14.01 -13.33
CA ARG A 243 -2.10 15.45 -13.25
C ARG A 243 -2.69 16.12 -12.03
N ALA A 244 -3.77 15.66 -11.43
CA ALA A 244 -4.29 16.19 -10.17
C ALA A 244 -3.35 15.76 -9.04
N ALA A 245 -2.98 14.48 -8.98
CA ALA A 245 -1.94 13.98 -8.09
C ALA A 245 -0.59 14.65 -8.38
N SER A 246 -0.14 14.75 -9.64
CA SER A 246 1.13 15.41 -9.96
C SER A 246 1.08 16.93 -9.81
N SER A 247 -0.08 17.59 -9.91
CA SER A 247 -0.24 19.04 -9.69
C SER A 247 -0.45 19.38 -8.23
N LEU A 248 -1.03 18.48 -7.42
CA LEU A 248 -1.00 18.54 -5.96
C LEU A 248 0.42 18.29 -5.44
N VAL A 249 1.16 17.34 -6.03
CA VAL A 249 2.59 17.11 -5.75
C VAL A 249 3.47 18.28 -6.23
N SER A 250 3.21 18.85 -7.42
CA SER A 250 3.99 20.00 -7.91
C SER A 250 3.67 21.31 -7.18
N ARG A 251 2.42 21.50 -6.71
CA ARG A 251 2.03 22.63 -5.85
C ARG A 251 2.38 22.40 -4.37
N GLY A 252 2.61 21.15 -3.98
CA GLY A 252 3.16 20.70 -2.70
C GLY A 252 4.67 20.88 -2.57
N ARG A 253 5.37 21.46 -3.57
CA ARG A 253 6.66 22.13 -3.37
C ARG A 253 6.48 23.34 -2.43
N VAL A 254 6.15 23.09 -1.17
CA VAL A 254 6.63 23.94 -0.09
C VAL A 254 8.13 23.76 -0.13
N ARG A 255 8.76 24.72 -0.81
CA ARG A 255 10.18 24.99 -0.84
C ARG A 255 10.75 24.59 0.51
N SER A 256 11.42 23.43 0.57
CA SER A 256 12.33 23.10 1.65
C SER A 256 13.46 24.11 1.58
N ARG A 257 13.21 25.31 2.12
CA ARG A 257 14.28 26.18 2.56
C ARG A 257 15.01 25.33 3.59
N LYS A 258 16.16 24.77 3.17
CA LYS A 258 17.24 24.41 4.07
C LYS A 258 17.29 25.51 5.13
N LEU A 259 16.83 25.21 6.33
CA LEU A 259 17.12 26.04 7.49
C LEU A 259 18.64 26.02 7.59
N SER A 260 19.27 27.13 7.24
CA SER A 260 20.70 27.32 7.37
C SER A 260 21.05 27.25 8.87
N PRO A 261 22.18 26.63 9.25
CA PRO A 261 22.56 26.46 10.65
C PRO A 261 23.11 27.76 11.28
N ARG A 262 22.62 28.95 10.90
CA ARG A 262 23.21 30.25 11.30
C ARG A 262 22.51 30.98 12.46
N CYS A 263 21.50 30.39 13.12
CA CYS A 263 20.79 31.05 14.24
C CYS A 263 21.07 30.45 15.62
N TYR A 264 22.28 29.92 15.86
CA TYR A 264 22.78 29.62 17.21
C TYR A 264 24.20 30.18 17.39
N ARG A 265 24.32 31.50 17.46
CA ARG A 265 25.44 32.19 18.13
C ARG A 265 24.92 33.48 18.74
N GLY A 266 25.08 33.61 20.05
CA GLY A 266 24.87 34.86 20.77
C GLY A 266 24.12 34.73 22.09
N ALA A 267 24.64 33.92 23.02
CA ALA A 267 24.31 34.12 24.43
C ALA A 267 25.22 35.24 24.95
N GLY A 268 24.64 36.43 25.17
CA GLY A 268 25.25 37.54 25.91
C GLY A 268 24.79 37.53 27.37
N PRO A 269 25.66 37.88 28.35
CA PRO A 269 25.37 37.71 29.75
C PRO A 269 24.76 38.99 30.33
N THR A 270 23.44 39.12 30.41
CA THR A 270 22.72 39.98 31.39
C THR A 270 21.21 40.02 31.12
N GLY A 271 20.40 39.71 32.14
CA GLY A 271 19.23 40.53 32.51
C GLY A 271 17.89 40.36 31.79
N ARG A 272 17.01 39.53 32.40
CA ARG A 272 15.53 39.59 32.46
C ARG A 272 14.71 39.34 31.16
N PRO A 273 13.76 38.37 31.16
CA PRO A 273 12.80 38.25 30.07
C PRO A 273 11.72 39.34 30.17
N ARG A 274 11.64 40.22 29.16
CA ARG A 274 10.46 41.06 28.91
C ARG A 274 9.40 40.20 28.21
N PHE A 275 8.32 39.91 28.93
CA PHE A 275 7.09 39.36 28.38
C PHE A 275 6.40 40.48 27.55
N SER A 276 6.57 40.48 26.23
CA SER A 276 5.77 41.35 25.36
C SER A 276 4.57 40.57 24.84
N SER A 277 3.40 40.97 25.35
CA SER A 277 2.07 40.69 24.84
C SER A 277 1.97 40.95 23.34
N ARG A 278 1.96 39.88 22.53
CA ARG A 278 1.43 39.88 21.16
C ARG A 278 1.03 38.47 20.77
N LEU A 279 0.01 37.98 21.47
CA LEU A 279 -0.81 36.85 21.06
C LEU A 279 -1.75 37.34 19.95
N SER A 280 -1.28 37.35 18.69
CA SER A 280 -2.18 37.42 17.53
C SER A 280 -2.15 36.08 16.81
N LEU A 281 -3.05 35.21 17.27
CA LEU A 281 -3.51 34.02 16.56
C LEU A 281 -3.76 34.38 15.09
N ARG A 282 -2.88 33.93 14.21
CA ARG A 282 -3.09 34.01 12.76
C ARG A 282 -4.22 33.07 12.37
N LEU A 283 -5.43 33.61 12.36
CA LEU A 283 -6.65 33.13 11.71
C LEU A 283 -6.52 32.99 10.16
N SER A 284 -5.30 32.89 9.61
CA SER A 284 -5.05 32.78 8.17
C SER A 284 -5.16 31.36 7.62
N SER A 285 -5.34 30.34 8.46
CA SER A 285 -5.51 28.94 8.02
C SER A 285 -6.96 28.57 7.69
N LEU A 286 -7.95 29.35 8.18
CA LEU A 286 -9.37 29.16 7.88
C LEU A 286 -9.79 29.83 6.56
N SER A 287 -9.12 30.93 6.15
CA SER A 287 -9.42 31.57 4.86
C SER A 287 -8.98 30.72 3.67
N ALA A 288 -7.90 29.93 3.79
CA ALA A 288 -7.43 29.02 2.75
C ALA A 288 -8.40 27.86 2.47
N ARG A 289 -9.03 27.28 3.51
CA ARG A 289 -10.07 26.25 3.36
C ARG A 289 -11.33 26.82 2.68
N SER A 290 -11.68 28.06 2.99
CA SER A 290 -12.82 28.75 2.37
C SER A 290 -12.61 29.11 0.89
N ALA A 291 -11.36 29.32 0.46
CA ALA A 291 -11.02 29.56 -0.94
C ALA A 291 -11.11 28.28 -1.78
N CYS A 292 -10.68 27.15 -1.20
CA CYS A 292 -10.78 25.83 -1.83
C CYS A 292 -12.25 25.38 -2.00
N TRP A 293 -13.10 25.64 -0.99
CA TRP A 293 -14.53 25.37 -1.06
C TRP A 293 -15.26 26.25 -2.09
N ARG A 294 -14.89 27.55 -2.18
CA ARG A 294 -15.44 28.48 -3.18
C ARG A 294 -15.01 28.17 -4.61
N ALA A 295 -13.79 27.66 -4.82
CA ALA A 295 -13.33 27.18 -6.12
C ALA A 295 -14.08 25.91 -6.57
N CYS A 296 -14.33 24.99 -5.63
CA CYS A 296 -15.11 23.77 -5.90
C CYS A 296 -16.57 24.09 -6.28
N LEU A 297 -17.22 25.03 -5.57
CA LEU A 297 -18.59 25.46 -5.87
C LEU A 297 -18.73 26.22 -7.20
N ARG A 298 -17.70 26.98 -7.63
CA ARG A 298 -17.69 27.62 -8.95
C ARG A 298 -17.60 26.60 -10.09
N SER A 299 -16.87 25.50 -9.92
CA SER A 299 -16.81 24.41 -10.91
C SER A 299 -18.13 23.64 -11.03
N ARG A 300 -18.94 23.58 -9.95
CA ARG A 300 -20.25 22.93 -9.96
C ARG A 300 -21.32 23.74 -10.70
N ARG A 301 -21.18 25.08 -10.75
CA ARG A 301 -22.09 25.95 -11.52
C ARG A 301 -21.83 25.90 -13.03
N SER A 302 -20.59 25.72 -13.48
CA SER A 302 -20.29 25.58 -14.91
C SER A 302 -20.76 24.24 -15.50
N TRP A 303 -20.93 23.21 -14.67
CA TRP A 303 -21.49 21.91 -15.08
C TRP A 303 -23.02 21.90 -15.23
N ARG A 304 -23.74 22.86 -14.63
CA ARG A 304 -25.21 22.97 -14.76
C ARG A 304 -25.67 23.83 -15.94
N SER A 305 -24.76 24.50 -16.64
CA SER A 305 -25.08 25.28 -17.84
C SER A 305 -24.71 24.58 -19.14
N GLN A 306 -24.27 23.31 -19.08
CA GLN A 306 -23.95 22.45 -20.23
C GLN A 306 -24.69 21.10 -20.17
N ALA A 307 -25.76 21.02 -19.37
CA ALA A 307 -26.72 19.93 -19.35
C ALA A 307 -28.12 20.51 -19.55
#